data_AF-A0A1M6M786-F1
#
_entry.id   AF-A0A1M6M786-F1
#
_cell.length_a   1.000
_cell.length_b   1.000
_cell.length_c   1.000
_cell.angle_alpha   90.00
_cell.angle_beta   90.00
_cell.angle_gamma   90.00
#
_symmetry.space_group_name_H-M   'P 1'
#
loop_
_entity.id
_entity.type
_entity.pdbx_description
1 polymer ?
#
loop_
_entity_poly.entity_id
_entity_poly.type
_entity_poly.pdbx_seq_one_letter_code
_entity_poly.pdbx_strand_id
1 'polypeptide(L)'
;MNSSERTLRMVDATNQLTIDLYHGTSTLFLDSILKNGLGGINPVTDWKLLELSKEVYTLSEQHLRETHLFQLSAPSFQQMIKQSNGGSFNFQHGDTYVSPAKQTAARYAISKRYGSELLTYTIDFLKELLALNIQYVKTTLYRKNLKVFGLIESNPSPLLIQVKGVNISSLLDEHGANPRKNLEEIDEWLDISSDMLGLQQTNFRLAAPVGAEKLKLFLINVQNWNPLSPKYNLYEIKAEAIN
;
A
#
# COMPACT_ATOMS: atom_id res chain seq x y z
N MET A 1 16.77 6.89 -34.59
CA MET A 1 17.70 7.28 -33.50
C MET A 1 17.91 6.06 -32.64
N ASN A 2 19.13 5.53 -32.58
CA ASN A 2 19.46 4.45 -31.66
C ASN A 2 19.24 4.96 -30.24
N SER A 3 18.40 4.27 -29.46
CA SER A 3 18.25 4.50 -28.02
C SER A 3 19.53 4.03 -27.32
N SER A 4 20.61 4.79 -27.50
CA SER A 4 21.77 4.68 -26.62
C SER A 4 21.28 4.88 -25.19
N GLU A 5 21.62 3.95 -24.30
CA GLU A 5 21.26 3.97 -22.88
C GLU A 5 21.56 5.36 -22.29
N ARG A 6 20.51 6.17 -22.14
CA ARG A 6 20.63 7.48 -21.49
C ARG A 6 21.11 7.23 -20.06
N THR A 7 22.24 7.79 -19.67
CA THR A 7 22.65 7.75 -18.26
C THR A 7 21.61 8.52 -17.45
N LEU A 8 20.98 7.86 -16.49
CA LEU A 8 19.98 8.47 -15.61
C LEU A 8 20.70 9.22 -14.50
N ARG A 9 20.39 10.50 -14.28
CA ARG A 9 21.08 11.35 -13.29
C ARG A 9 20.73 10.95 -11.86
N MET A 10 19.56 10.35 -11.67
CA MET A 10 19.10 9.86 -10.38
C MET A 10 19.74 8.54 -9.95
N VAL A 11 20.73 8.02 -10.68
CA VAL A 11 21.35 6.73 -10.43
C VAL A 11 22.83 6.93 -10.14
N ASP A 12 23.27 6.47 -8.98
CA ASP A 12 24.68 6.56 -8.60
C ASP A 12 25.55 5.46 -9.22
N ALA A 13 26.87 5.56 -9.00
CA ALA A 13 27.85 4.60 -9.50
C ALA A 13 27.66 3.16 -8.95
N THR A 14 26.84 2.99 -7.91
CA THR A 14 26.52 1.69 -7.28
C THR A 14 25.15 1.16 -7.70
N ASN A 15 24.52 1.76 -8.73
CA ASN A 15 23.20 1.40 -9.23
C ASN A 15 22.06 1.64 -8.22
N GLN A 16 22.21 2.61 -7.32
CA GLN A 16 21.19 3.02 -6.38
C GLN A 16 20.52 4.33 -6.81
N LEU A 17 19.23 4.46 -6.50
CA LEU A 17 18.52 5.71 -6.66
C LEU A 17 19.04 6.76 -5.67
N THR A 18 19.33 7.96 -6.17
CA THR A 18 19.71 9.13 -5.38
C THR A 18 18.50 9.90 -4.85
N ILE A 19 17.31 9.61 -5.37
CA ILE A 19 16.04 10.11 -4.85
C ILE A 19 15.47 9.17 -3.79
N ASP A 20 14.70 9.75 -2.87
CA ASP A 20 13.93 8.97 -1.91
C ASP A 20 12.64 8.45 -2.53
N LEU A 21 12.26 7.23 -2.16
CA LEU A 21 10.95 6.67 -2.44
C LEU A 21 10.12 6.59 -1.15
N TYR A 22 8.80 6.46 -1.28
CA TYR A 22 7.87 6.53 -0.17
C TYR A 22 6.82 5.42 -0.23
N HIS A 23 6.52 4.81 0.91
CA HIS A 23 5.45 3.83 1.07
C HIS A 23 4.47 4.30 2.15
N GLY A 24 3.17 4.24 1.82
CA GLY A 24 2.10 4.53 2.75
C GLY A 24 1.51 3.25 3.32
N THR A 25 1.46 3.15 4.65
CA THR A 25 0.92 1.98 5.34
C THR A 25 0.33 2.36 6.70
N SER A 26 0.21 1.42 7.65
CA SER A 26 -0.21 1.68 9.01
C SER A 26 0.70 1.02 10.04
N THR A 27 0.62 1.46 11.30
CA THR A 27 1.38 0.89 12.42
C THR A 27 1.09 -0.60 12.66
N LEU A 28 0.04 -1.16 12.04
CA LEU A 28 -0.22 -2.59 12.05
C LEU A 28 0.98 -3.43 11.57
N PHE A 29 1.76 -2.90 10.64
CA PHE A 29 2.89 -3.62 10.04
C PHE A 29 4.25 -3.17 10.57
N LEU A 30 4.28 -2.24 11.53
CA LEU A 30 5.51 -1.60 12.01
C LEU A 30 6.53 -2.63 12.50
N ASP A 31 6.15 -3.52 13.42
CA ASP A 31 7.04 -4.53 13.98
C ASP A 31 7.58 -5.47 12.90
N SER A 32 6.72 -5.87 11.96
CA SER A 32 7.10 -6.72 10.83
C SER A 32 8.13 -6.05 9.93
N ILE A 33 7.94 -4.75 9.63
CA ILE A 33 8.85 -3.97 8.79
C ILE A 33 10.19 -3.76 9.49
N LEU A 34 10.19 -3.46 10.78
CA LEU A 34 11.43 -3.32 11.56
C LEU A 34 12.21 -4.63 11.60
N LYS A 35 11.52 -5.76 11.75
CA LYS A 35 12.14 -7.08 11.87
C LYS A 35 12.62 -7.65 10.52
N ASN A 36 11.84 -7.49 9.46
CA ASN A 36 12.04 -8.21 8.19
C ASN A 36 12.35 -7.28 7.00
N GLY A 37 12.39 -5.96 7.23
CA GLY A 37 12.45 -4.97 6.17
C GLY A 37 11.10 -4.71 5.51
N LEU A 38 11.04 -3.62 4.74
CA LEU A 38 9.88 -3.28 3.93
C LEU A 38 9.75 -4.27 2.77
N GLY A 39 8.61 -4.93 2.64
CA GLY A 39 8.38 -5.99 1.65
C GLY A 39 8.91 -7.38 2.06
N GLY A 40 9.40 -7.55 3.29
CA GLY A 40 9.89 -8.84 3.80
C GLY A 40 8.79 -9.86 4.11
N ILE A 41 7.59 -9.40 4.49
CA ILE A 41 6.43 -10.25 4.77
C ILE A 41 5.25 -9.78 3.92
N ASN A 42 4.51 -10.75 3.38
CA ASN A 42 3.31 -10.50 2.58
C ASN A 42 2.05 -11.01 3.32
N PRO A 43 1.29 -10.12 3.99
CA PRO A 43 0.06 -10.49 4.70
C PRO A 43 -1.02 -11.06 3.78
N VAL A 44 -1.02 -10.74 2.48
CA VAL A 44 -2.02 -11.25 1.54
C VAL A 44 -1.90 -12.76 1.41
N THR A 45 -0.68 -13.25 1.28
CA THR A 45 -0.36 -14.68 1.19
C THR A 45 -0.46 -15.35 2.55
N ASP A 46 0.21 -14.79 3.57
CA ASP A 46 0.32 -15.42 4.89
C ASP A 46 -1.01 -15.58 5.61
N TRP A 47 -1.94 -14.65 5.39
CA TRP A 47 -3.26 -14.67 6.04
C TRP A 47 -4.34 -15.19 5.11
N LYS A 48 -3.97 -15.68 3.90
CA LYS A 48 -4.91 -16.09 2.85
C LYS A 48 -5.98 -15.02 2.61
N LEU A 49 -5.56 -13.76 2.65
CA LEU A 49 -6.46 -12.61 2.68
C LEU A 49 -7.35 -12.58 1.43
N LEU A 50 -6.83 -12.99 0.27
CA LEU A 50 -7.62 -13.05 -0.96
C LEU A 50 -8.75 -14.09 -0.89
N GLU A 51 -8.52 -15.25 -0.26
CA GLU A 51 -9.55 -16.28 -0.06
C GLU A 51 -10.65 -15.75 0.87
N LEU A 52 -10.25 -15.16 2.00
CA LEU A 52 -11.18 -14.52 2.93
C LEU A 52 -11.97 -13.40 2.25
N SER A 53 -11.31 -12.56 1.45
CA SER A 53 -11.96 -11.44 0.76
C SER A 53 -13.04 -11.92 -0.22
N LYS A 54 -12.79 -13.02 -0.95
CA LYS A 54 -13.79 -13.66 -1.83
C LYS A 54 -15.01 -14.12 -1.05
N GLU A 55 -14.78 -14.77 0.08
CA GLU A 55 -15.85 -15.29 0.93
C GLU A 55 -16.68 -14.17 1.56
N VAL A 56 -16.01 -13.11 2.06
CA VAL A 56 -16.64 -11.91 2.61
C VAL A 56 -17.44 -11.18 1.55
N TYR A 57 -16.90 -11.01 0.34
CA TYR A 57 -17.62 -10.36 -0.76
C TYR A 57 -18.88 -11.14 -1.15
N THR A 58 -18.80 -12.47 -1.24
CA THR A 58 -19.96 -13.33 -1.52
C THR A 58 -21.06 -13.16 -0.47
N LEU A 59 -20.70 -13.14 0.81
CA LEU A 59 -21.65 -12.90 1.90
C LEU A 59 -22.21 -11.47 1.86
N SER A 60 -21.38 -10.50 1.50
CA SER A 60 -21.80 -9.09 1.35
C SER A 60 -22.79 -8.94 0.20
N GLU A 61 -22.59 -9.64 -0.91
CA GLU A 61 -23.56 -9.72 -2.01
C GLU A 61 -24.88 -10.35 -1.58
N GLN A 62 -24.92 -11.20 -0.56
CA GLN A 62 -26.16 -11.82 -0.11
C GLN A 62 -26.91 -10.97 0.91
N HIS A 63 -26.18 -10.24 1.76
CA HIS A 63 -26.74 -9.61 2.96
C HIS A 63 -26.65 -8.08 2.98
N LEU A 64 -25.78 -7.47 2.17
CA LEU A 64 -25.43 -6.05 2.27
C LEU A 64 -25.77 -5.24 1.01
N ARG A 65 -26.40 -5.79 -0.03
CA ARG A 65 -26.61 -5.10 -1.33
C ARG A 65 -27.21 -3.69 -1.22
N GLU A 66 -28.14 -3.51 -0.29
CA GLU A 66 -28.87 -2.24 -0.10
C GLU A 66 -28.17 -1.29 0.87
N THR A 67 -27.03 -1.67 1.45
CA THR A 67 -26.25 -0.81 2.35
C THR A 67 -25.46 0.22 1.56
N HIS A 68 -25.23 1.37 2.19
CA HIS A 68 -24.42 2.42 1.59
C HIS A 68 -22.98 1.95 1.33
N LEU A 69 -22.38 1.20 2.27
CA LEU A 69 -21.05 0.62 2.11
C LEU A 69 -20.98 -0.24 0.86
N PHE A 70 -21.92 -1.16 0.67
CA PHE A 70 -21.91 -2.03 -0.50
C PHE A 70 -22.04 -1.25 -1.80
N GLN A 71 -23.00 -0.33 -1.89
CA GLN A 71 -23.23 0.47 -3.09
C GLN A 71 -22.00 1.32 -3.48
N LEU A 72 -21.28 1.85 -2.50
CA LEU A 72 -20.10 2.69 -2.73
C LEU A 72 -18.83 1.87 -3.01
N SER A 73 -18.62 0.78 -2.27
CA SER A 73 -17.33 0.11 -2.14
C SER A 73 -17.24 -1.24 -2.84
N ALA A 74 -18.37 -1.90 -3.11
CA ALA A 74 -18.38 -3.23 -3.74
C ALA A 74 -17.71 -3.26 -5.12
N PRO A 75 -17.88 -2.27 -6.03
CA PRO A 75 -17.22 -2.31 -7.34
C PRO A 75 -15.70 -2.36 -7.23
N SER A 76 -15.09 -1.50 -6.39
CA SER A 76 -13.65 -1.52 -6.14
C SER A 76 -13.22 -2.82 -5.48
N PHE A 77 -13.95 -3.28 -4.45
CA PHE A 77 -13.62 -4.53 -3.76
C PHE A 77 -13.64 -5.75 -4.71
N GLN A 78 -14.61 -5.80 -5.62
CA GLN A 78 -14.71 -6.86 -6.61
C GLN A 78 -13.52 -6.86 -7.58
N GLN A 79 -13.04 -5.69 -8.03
CA GLN A 79 -11.86 -5.59 -8.89
C GLN A 79 -10.60 -6.09 -8.18
N MET A 80 -10.42 -5.72 -6.92
CA MET A 80 -9.33 -6.23 -6.07
C MET A 80 -9.35 -7.75 -5.95
N ILE A 81 -10.53 -8.34 -5.75
CA ILE A 81 -10.69 -9.80 -5.63
C ILE A 81 -10.38 -10.52 -6.95
N LYS A 82 -10.75 -9.92 -8.08
CA LYS A 82 -10.48 -10.44 -9.42
C LYS A 82 -9.01 -10.33 -9.82
N GLN A 83 -8.21 -9.56 -9.08
CA GLN A 83 -6.79 -9.28 -9.40
C GLN A 83 -6.66 -8.76 -10.85
N SER A 84 -7.58 -7.88 -11.25
CA SER A 84 -7.70 -7.42 -12.64
C SER A 84 -6.62 -6.39 -12.99
N ASN A 85 -6.00 -6.58 -14.16
CA ASN A 85 -5.00 -5.66 -14.75
C ASN A 85 -5.54 -4.88 -15.97
N GLY A 86 -6.83 -5.03 -16.29
CA GLY A 86 -7.39 -4.63 -17.59
C GLY A 86 -7.83 -3.17 -17.72
N GLY A 87 -7.35 -2.25 -16.88
CA GLY A 87 -7.77 -0.84 -16.88
C GLY A 87 -6.71 0.11 -16.32
N SER A 88 -7.07 1.38 -16.13
CA SER A 88 -6.16 2.44 -15.63
C SER A 88 -5.70 2.27 -14.17
N PHE A 89 -6.14 1.21 -13.49
CA PHE A 89 -5.79 0.93 -12.09
C PHE A 89 -5.28 -0.50 -11.98
N ASN A 90 -4.15 -0.68 -11.28
CA ASN A 90 -3.62 -1.99 -10.95
C ASN A 90 -4.26 -2.48 -9.64
N PHE A 91 -5.08 -3.54 -9.73
CA PHE A 91 -5.74 -4.17 -8.59
C PHE A 91 -5.03 -5.45 -8.11
N GLN A 92 -3.80 -5.69 -8.56
CA GLN A 92 -2.96 -6.76 -8.01
C GLN A 92 -2.45 -6.37 -6.63
N HIS A 93 -2.97 -7.08 -5.63
CA HIS A 93 -2.59 -6.93 -4.24
C HIS A 93 -1.75 -8.13 -3.83
N GLY A 94 -0.58 -7.88 -3.27
CA GLY A 94 0.38 -8.92 -2.92
C GLY A 94 1.82 -8.42 -2.90
N ASP A 95 2.10 -7.31 -3.59
CA ASP A 95 3.43 -6.72 -3.58
C ASP A 95 3.49 -5.41 -2.81
N THR A 96 4.71 -5.01 -2.47
CA THR A 96 4.97 -3.74 -1.80
C THR A 96 5.31 -2.68 -2.82
N TYR A 97 4.52 -1.61 -2.84
CA TYR A 97 4.69 -0.51 -3.79
C TYR A 97 5.36 0.68 -3.12
N VAL A 98 6.27 1.35 -3.83
CA VAL A 98 6.93 2.58 -3.41
C VAL A 98 6.73 3.66 -4.47
N SER A 99 6.55 4.90 -4.03
CA SER A 99 6.25 6.05 -4.88
C SER A 99 7.33 7.11 -4.74
N PRO A 100 7.79 7.75 -5.83
CA PRO A 100 8.61 8.96 -5.71
C PRO A 100 7.81 10.14 -5.12
N ALA A 101 6.47 10.09 -5.17
CA ALA A 101 5.59 11.15 -4.67
C ALA A 101 5.22 10.93 -3.19
N LYS A 102 5.92 11.61 -2.28
CA LYS A 102 5.66 11.60 -0.82
C LYS A 102 4.18 11.82 -0.46
N GLN A 103 3.56 12.82 -1.09
CA GLN A 103 2.16 13.17 -0.81
C GLN A 103 1.19 12.05 -1.20
N THR A 104 1.45 11.37 -2.32
CA THR A 104 0.66 10.21 -2.77
C THR A 104 0.74 9.09 -1.75
N ALA A 105 1.95 8.71 -1.32
CA ALA A 105 2.14 7.68 -0.30
C ALA A 105 1.43 8.04 1.02
N ALA A 106 1.55 9.29 1.48
CA ALA A 106 0.85 9.74 2.69
C ALA A 106 -0.67 9.69 2.54
N ARG A 107 -1.22 10.12 1.39
CA ARG A 107 -2.66 10.04 1.10
C ARG A 107 -3.14 8.60 1.16
N TYR A 108 -2.39 7.65 0.60
CA TYR A 108 -2.71 6.21 0.68
C TYR A 108 -2.76 5.73 2.14
N ALA A 109 -1.74 6.03 2.95
CA ALA A 109 -1.72 5.68 4.37
C ALA A 109 -2.93 6.23 5.13
N ILE A 110 -3.28 7.51 4.90
CA ILE A 110 -4.42 8.18 5.55
C ILE A 110 -5.75 7.56 5.12
N SER A 111 -5.88 7.22 3.84
CA SER A 111 -7.16 6.75 3.27
C SER A 111 -7.44 5.28 3.56
N LYS A 112 -6.42 4.50 3.94
CA LYS A 112 -6.50 3.05 4.13
C LYS A 112 -6.12 2.71 5.55
N ARG A 113 -7.11 2.71 6.44
CA ARG A 113 -6.96 2.51 7.89
C ARG A 113 -5.99 1.38 8.24
N TYR A 114 -6.10 0.24 7.57
CA TYR A 114 -5.31 -0.95 7.88
C TYR A 114 -4.00 -1.05 7.07
N GLY A 115 -3.58 -0.01 6.36
CA GLY A 115 -2.34 0.03 5.56
C GLY A 115 -2.35 -0.85 4.31
N SER A 116 -3.46 -1.51 4.01
CA SER A 116 -3.69 -2.30 2.80
C SER A 116 -5.13 -2.10 2.35
N GLU A 117 -5.33 -1.83 1.05
CA GLU A 117 -6.67 -1.62 0.50
C GLU A 117 -7.51 -2.87 0.67
N LEU A 118 -7.04 -4.02 0.17
CA LEU A 118 -7.75 -5.29 0.29
C LEU A 118 -8.10 -5.61 1.75
N LEU A 119 -7.17 -5.39 2.69
CA LEU A 119 -7.43 -5.64 4.10
C LEU A 119 -8.49 -4.68 4.67
N THR A 120 -8.43 -3.41 4.28
CA THR A 120 -9.39 -2.39 4.74
C THR A 120 -10.80 -2.73 4.30
N TYR A 121 -11.01 -3.00 3.00
CA TYR A 121 -12.33 -3.38 2.50
C TYR A 121 -12.83 -4.67 3.14
N THR A 122 -11.97 -5.68 3.28
CA THR A 122 -12.34 -6.95 3.91
C THR A 122 -12.79 -6.77 5.36
N ILE A 123 -12.10 -5.94 6.15
CA ILE A 123 -12.50 -5.66 7.53
C ILE A 123 -13.78 -4.82 7.59
N ASP A 124 -13.94 -3.82 6.72
CA ASP A 124 -15.12 -2.97 6.71
C ASP A 124 -16.39 -3.78 6.38
N PHE A 125 -16.34 -4.64 5.36
CA PHE A 125 -17.45 -5.56 5.05
C PHE A 125 -17.67 -6.60 6.14
N LEU A 126 -16.62 -7.15 6.75
CA LEU A 126 -16.74 -8.07 7.89
C LEU A 126 -17.48 -7.41 9.08
N LYS A 127 -17.22 -6.14 9.36
CA LYS A 127 -17.90 -5.39 10.43
C LYS A 127 -19.41 -5.30 10.20
N GLU A 128 -19.84 -4.97 8.99
CA GLU A 128 -21.28 -4.92 8.68
C GLU A 128 -21.94 -6.30 8.73
N LEU A 129 -21.27 -7.33 8.21
CA LEU A 129 -21.77 -8.71 8.31
C LEU A 129 -21.91 -9.19 9.76
N LEU A 130 -20.97 -8.81 10.64
CA LEU A 130 -21.06 -9.10 12.07
C LEU A 130 -22.21 -8.34 12.74
N ALA A 131 -22.45 -7.08 12.35
CA ALA A 131 -23.55 -6.28 12.86
C ALA A 131 -24.92 -6.89 12.51
N LEU A 132 -25.04 -7.54 11.34
CA LEU A 132 -26.23 -8.32 10.95
C LEU A 132 -26.36 -9.68 11.67
N ASN A 133 -25.45 -10.02 12.58
CA ASN A 133 -25.46 -11.28 13.32
C ASN A 133 -25.48 -12.55 12.44
N ILE A 134 -24.82 -12.53 11.29
CA ILE A 134 -24.74 -13.70 10.41
C ILE A 134 -23.97 -14.83 11.12
N GLN A 135 -24.67 -15.93 11.43
CA GLN A 135 -24.14 -17.00 12.27
C GLN A 135 -22.88 -17.66 11.70
N TYR A 136 -22.82 -17.84 10.38
CA TYR A 136 -21.64 -18.38 9.69
C TYR A 136 -20.39 -17.51 9.92
N VAL A 137 -20.56 -16.19 9.92
CA VAL A 137 -19.48 -15.22 10.14
C VAL A 137 -18.95 -15.32 11.56
N LYS A 138 -19.86 -15.36 12.55
CA LYS A 138 -19.52 -15.45 13.99
C LYS A 138 -18.90 -16.78 14.42
N THR A 139 -19.03 -17.83 13.59
CA THR A 139 -18.58 -19.18 13.95
C THR A 139 -17.49 -19.68 13.01
N THR A 140 -17.87 -20.18 11.83
CA THR A 140 -16.96 -20.82 10.89
C THR A 140 -15.94 -19.86 10.33
N LEU A 141 -16.38 -18.68 9.86
CA LEU A 141 -15.47 -17.71 9.25
C LEU A 141 -14.48 -17.14 10.27
N TYR A 142 -14.98 -16.81 11.47
CA TYR A 142 -14.17 -16.37 12.62
C TYR A 142 -13.07 -17.37 12.97
N ARG A 143 -13.41 -18.64 13.19
CA ARG A 143 -12.45 -19.68 13.60
C ARG A 143 -11.36 -19.91 12.55
N LYS A 144 -11.70 -19.82 11.27
CA LYS A 144 -10.74 -19.98 10.16
C LYS A 144 -9.76 -18.80 10.03
N ASN A 145 -10.16 -17.60 10.46
CA ASN A 145 -9.48 -16.35 10.12
C ASN A 145 -9.16 -15.48 11.35
N LEU A 146 -8.80 -16.11 12.48
CA LEU A 146 -8.58 -15.44 13.78
C LEU A 146 -7.67 -14.21 13.70
N LYS A 147 -6.60 -14.26 12.89
CA LYS A 147 -5.69 -13.13 12.70
C LYS A 147 -6.41 -11.89 12.19
N VAL A 148 -7.17 -12.00 11.11
CA VAL A 148 -7.90 -10.87 10.50
C VAL A 148 -9.04 -10.39 11.40
N PHE A 149 -9.77 -11.32 12.03
CA PHE A 149 -10.83 -10.95 12.99
C PHE A 149 -10.28 -10.22 14.21
N GLY A 150 -9.08 -10.55 14.68
CA GLY A 150 -8.40 -9.82 15.75
C GLY A 150 -8.08 -8.37 15.41
N LEU A 151 -8.09 -7.98 14.12
CA LEU A 151 -7.82 -6.62 13.68
C LEU A 151 -9.07 -5.73 13.66
N ILE A 152 -10.27 -6.30 13.78
CA ILE A 152 -11.54 -5.56 13.68
C ILE A 152 -11.58 -4.41 14.70
N GLU A 153 -11.17 -4.70 15.93
CA GLU A 153 -11.12 -3.73 17.04
C GLU A 153 -9.83 -2.91 17.07
N SER A 154 -8.87 -3.18 16.19
CA SER A 154 -7.62 -2.42 16.16
C SER A 154 -7.83 -1.01 15.57
N ASN A 155 -7.07 -0.06 16.07
CA ASN A 155 -7.06 1.31 15.58
C ASN A 155 -5.63 1.72 15.19
N PRO A 156 -5.05 1.11 14.14
CA PRO A 156 -3.69 1.42 13.72
C PRO A 156 -3.61 2.87 13.23
N SER A 157 -2.46 3.49 13.45
CA SER A 157 -2.19 4.85 12.99
C SER A 157 -1.58 4.82 11.59
N PRO A 158 -1.89 5.80 10.72
CA PRO A 158 -1.28 5.90 9.41
C PRO A 158 0.23 6.17 9.51
N LEU A 159 1.00 5.46 8.69
CA LEU A 159 2.45 5.45 8.70
C LEU A 159 2.99 5.79 7.30
N LEU A 160 3.93 6.72 7.22
CA LEU A 160 4.70 6.99 6.02
C LEU A 160 6.11 6.45 6.22
N ILE A 161 6.60 5.71 5.23
CA ILE A 161 7.97 5.19 5.22
C ILE A 161 8.71 5.85 4.08
N GLN A 162 9.84 6.47 4.38
CA GLN A 162 10.80 6.96 3.40
C GLN A 162 11.89 5.89 3.24
N VAL A 163 12.21 5.57 1.99
CA VAL A 163 13.12 4.51 1.59
C VAL A 163 14.27 5.13 0.82
N LYS A 164 15.50 4.89 1.27
CA LYS A 164 16.71 5.50 0.71
C LYS A 164 17.56 4.48 -0.05
N GLY A 165 18.26 4.93 -1.10
CA GLY A 165 19.29 4.14 -1.77
C GLY A 165 18.77 2.78 -2.25
N VAL A 166 17.61 2.79 -2.90
CA VAL A 166 17.02 1.55 -3.44
C VAL A 166 17.80 1.15 -4.69
N ASN A 167 18.24 -0.10 -4.77
CA ASN A 167 18.90 -0.61 -5.96
C ASN A 167 17.87 -0.80 -7.07
N ILE A 168 18.18 -0.33 -8.28
CA ILE A 168 17.28 -0.44 -9.43
C ILE A 168 16.95 -1.90 -9.76
N SER A 169 17.88 -2.82 -9.53
CA SER A 169 17.63 -4.26 -9.73
C SER A 169 16.58 -4.84 -8.80
N SER A 170 16.24 -4.13 -7.72
CA SER A 170 15.18 -4.48 -6.77
C SER A 170 13.84 -3.80 -7.09
N LEU A 171 13.76 -3.09 -8.21
CA LEU A 171 12.56 -2.38 -8.65
C LEU A 171 11.98 -3.02 -9.92
N LEU A 172 10.66 -3.06 -9.96
CA LEU A 172 9.86 -3.31 -11.16
C LEU A 172 8.92 -2.11 -11.35
N ASP A 173 8.42 -1.92 -12.57
CA ASP A 173 7.29 -1.02 -12.76
C ASP A 173 6.03 -1.56 -12.05
N GLU A 174 4.95 -0.78 -12.05
CA GLU A 174 3.71 -1.20 -11.42
C GLU A 174 3.11 -2.49 -12.02
N HIS A 175 3.43 -2.83 -13.26
CA HIS A 175 2.98 -4.04 -13.95
C HIS A 175 3.93 -5.24 -13.79
N GLY A 176 5.03 -5.08 -13.04
CA GLY A 176 6.02 -6.13 -12.82
C GLY A 176 7.06 -6.27 -13.94
N ALA A 177 7.15 -5.29 -14.83
CA ALA A 177 8.15 -5.24 -15.90
C ALA A 177 9.33 -4.30 -15.53
N ASN A 178 10.19 -4.03 -16.50
CA ASN A 178 11.40 -3.24 -16.30
C ASN A 178 11.04 -1.78 -15.92
N PRO A 179 11.57 -1.23 -14.81
CA PRO A 179 11.22 0.12 -14.32
C PRO A 179 11.78 1.28 -15.17
N ARG A 180 12.53 0.98 -16.24
CA ARG A 180 13.31 1.96 -17.00
C ARG A 180 12.48 3.16 -17.50
N LYS A 181 11.28 2.93 -18.03
CA LYS A 181 10.42 4.02 -18.54
C LYS A 181 10.04 4.98 -17.42
N ASN A 182 9.58 4.47 -16.29
CA ASN A 182 9.24 5.27 -15.11
C ASN A 182 10.45 6.07 -14.62
N LEU A 183 11.65 5.47 -14.67
CA LEU A 183 12.89 6.18 -14.33
C LEU A 183 13.23 7.28 -15.34
N GLU A 184 13.05 7.05 -16.64
CA GLU A 184 13.27 8.09 -17.65
C GLU A 184 12.29 9.26 -17.48
N GLU A 185 11.02 8.98 -17.21
CA GLU A 185 10.01 9.99 -16.91
C GLU A 185 10.39 10.81 -15.67
N ILE A 186 10.77 10.14 -14.57
CA ILE A 186 11.23 10.84 -13.36
C ILE A 186 12.45 11.72 -13.67
N ASP A 187 13.39 11.26 -14.51
CA ASP A 187 14.60 12.01 -14.85
C ASP A 187 14.24 13.28 -15.62
N GLU A 188 13.25 13.22 -16.50
CA GLU A 188 12.75 14.38 -17.25
C GLU A 188 12.03 15.37 -16.34
N TRP A 189 11.23 14.89 -15.38
CA TRP A 189 10.52 15.75 -14.44
C TRP A 189 11.45 16.51 -13.48
N LEU A 190 12.64 15.96 -13.17
CA LEU A 190 13.66 16.67 -12.38
C LEU A 190 14.09 18.02 -13.00
N ASP A 191 13.93 18.20 -14.32
CA ASP A 191 14.27 19.45 -15.01
C ASP A 191 13.13 20.48 -15.04
N ILE A 192 11.88 20.04 -14.91
CA ILE A 192 10.73 20.86 -15.37
C ILE A 192 10.09 21.65 -14.23
N SER A 193 10.02 21.13 -12.99
CA SER A 193 9.59 21.93 -11.83
C SER A 193 9.76 21.15 -10.51
N SER A 194 9.72 21.87 -9.39
CA SER A 194 9.62 21.28 -8.04
C SER A 194 8.27 20.60 -7.76
N ASP A 195 7.29 20.69 -8.67
CA ASP A 195 5.94 20.21 -8.44
C ASP A 195 5.78 18.77 -8.93
N MET A 196 6.04 17.83 -8.00
CA MET A 196 6.05 16.37 -8.20
C MET A 196 4.66 15.77 -8.50
N LEU A 197 3.67 16.58 -8.91
CA LEU A 197 2.30 16.15 -9.23
C LEU A 197 2.27 15.22 -10.45
N GLY A 198 3.21 15.35 -11.38
CA GLY A 198 3.36 14.44 -12.52
C GLY A 198 3.81 13.02 -12.13
N LEU A 199 4.45 12.86 -10.96
CA LEU A 199 5.00 11.57 -10.52
C LEU A 199 4.01 10.69 -9.77
N GLN A 200 2.73 11.09 -9.68
CA GLN A 200 1.72 10.29 -8.97
C GLN A 200 1.45 8.93 -9.66
N GLN A 201 1.82 8.80 -10.94
CA GLN A 201 1.61 7.58 -11.74
C GLN A 201 2.88 6.74 -11.92
N THR A 202 4.03 7.15 -11.38
CA THR A 202 5.32 6.45 -11.58
C THR A 202 5.71 5.60 -10.36
N ASN A 203 4.77 4.80 -9.86
CA ASN A 203 5.03 3.91 -8.74
C ASN A 203 5.89 2.71 -9.17
N PHE A 204 6.66 2.17 -8.22
CA PHE A 204 7.45 0.96 -8.41
C PHE A 204 6.95 -0.15 -7.50
N ARG A 205 7.13 -1.38 -7.96
CA ARG A 205 6.96 -2.59 -7.16
C ARG A 205 8.34 -3.03 -6.64
N LEU A 206 8.44 -3.34 -5.36
CA LEU A 206 9.65 -3.93 -4.78
C LEU A 206 9.73 -5.42 -5.16
N ALA A 207 10.83 -5.81 -5.81
CA ALA A 207 11.15 -7.21 -6.11
C ALA A 207 11.93 -7.91 -4.99
N ALA A 208 12.54 -7.13 -4.09
CA ALA A 208 13.27 -7.61 -2.93
C ALA A 208 12.97 -6.72 -1.72
N PRO A 209 13.04 -7.27 -0.49
CA PRO A 209 12.86 -6.49 0.72
C PRO A 209 13.92 -5.40 0.86
N VAL A 210 13.53 -4.24 1.40
CA VAL A 210 14.46 -3.18 1.78
C VAL A 210 14.71 -3.23 3.28
N GLY A 211 15.97 -3.42 3.67
CA GLY A 211 16.40 -3.52 5.07
C GLY A 211 16.05 -2.28 5.89
N ALA A 212 15.80 -2.49 7.19
CA ALA A 212 15.34 -1.45 8.11
C ALA A 212 16.33 -0.26 8.24
N GLU A 213 17.62 -0.51 8.02
CA GLU A 213 18.68 0.50 8.02
C GLU A 213 18.52 1.58 6.93
N LYS A 214 17.75 1.27 5.88
CA LYS A 214 17.44 2.19 4.78
C LYS A 214 16.10 2.91 4.94
N LEU A 215 15.39 2.68 6.05
CA LEU A 215 14.05 3.19 6.28
C LEU A 215 14.05 4.35 7.28
N LYS A 216 13.27 5.40 6.98
CA LYS A 216 12.82 6.38 7.97
C LYS A 216 11.31 6.28 8.10
N LEU A 217 10.83 6.15 9.33
CA LEU A 217 9.42 5.92 9.61
C LEU A 217 8.80 7.17 10.22
N PHE A 218 7.62 7.55 9.76
CA PHE A 218 6.90 8.73 10.23
C PHE A 218 5.46 8.39 10.58
N LEU A 219 5.04 8.70 11.81
CA LEU A 219 3.62 8.74 12.15
C LEU A 219 2.99 9.95 11.44
N ILE A 220 1.84 9.71 10.82
CA ILE A 220 1.07 10.76 10.16
C ILE A 220 -0.01 11.26 11.11
N ASN A 221 0.07 12.53 11.51
CA ASN A 221 -0.97 13.17 12.30
C ASN A 221 -1.85 14.03 11.39
N VAL A 222 -3.03 13.53 11.05
CA VAL A 222 -3.97 14.21 10.16
C VAL A 222 -4.59 15.40 10.89
N GLN A 223 -4.32 16.61 10.40
CA GLN A 223 -4.87 17.86 10.95
C GLN A 223 -6.23 18.19 10.33
N ASN A 224 -6.36 17.94 9.03
CA ASN A 224 -7.62 18.10 8.30
C ASN A 224 -7.69 17.08 7.19
N TRP A 225 -8.78 16.31 7.16
CA TRP A 225 -9.01 15.31 6.13
C TRP A 225 -9.58 15.95 4.86
N ASN A 226 -8.97 15.62 3.73
CA ASN A 226 -9.47 15.91 2.40
C ASN A 226 -9.03 14.75 1.48
N PRO A 227 -9.92 14.21 0.62
CA PRO A 227 -9.63 13.02 -0.17
C PRO A 227 -8.55 13.25 -1.23
N LEU A 228 -8.33 14.50 -1.66
CA LEU A 228 -7.33 14.84 -2.69
C LEU A 228 -6.04 15.36 -2.08
N SER A 229 -6.15 16.19 -1.03
CA SER A 229 -5.03 16.91 -0.41
C SER A 229 -5.21 17.02 1.11
N PRO A 230 -5.00 15.93 1.87
CA PRO A 230 -5.11 15.98 3.32
C PRO A 230 -4.01 16.85 3.92
N LYS A 231 -4.34 17.64 4.95
CA LYS A 231 -3.34 18.36 5.73
C LYS A 231 -2.88 17.49 6.89
N TYR A 232 -1.58 17.27 7.00
CA TYR A 232 -1.01 16.41 8.04
C TYR A 232 0.38 16.89 8.46
N ASN A 233 0.77 16.50 9.67
CA ASN A 233 2.13 16.62 10.18
C ASN A 233 2.79 15.23 10.21
N LEU A 234 4.12 15.19 10.12
CA LEU A 234 4.92 13.97 10.20
C LEU A 234 5.77 14.00 11.45
N TYR A 235 5.72 12.91 12.22
CA TYR A 235 6.56 12.73 13.41
C TYR A 235 7.46 11.52 13.19
N GLU A 236 8.77 11.75 13.09
CA GLU A 236 9.74 10.67 12.90
C GLU A 236 9.75 9.74 14.12
N ILE A 237 9.65 8.44 13.86
CA ILE A 237 9.81 7.40 14.87
C ILE A 237 11.30 7.06 14.93
N LYS A 238 11.95 7.40 16.05
CA LYS A 238 13.34 7.01 16.28
C LYS A 238 13.41 5.54 16.67
N ALA A 239 14.29 4.77 16.02
CA ALA A 239 14.45 3.33 16.29
C ALA A 239 14.81 3.03 17.76
N GLU A 240 15.46 3.97 18.44
CA GLU A 240 15.78 3.91 19.88
C GLU A 240 14.54 3.86 20.79
N ALA A 241 13.37 4.25 20.29
CA ALA A 241 12.12 4.31 21.06
C ALA A 241 11.28 3.02 20.98
N ILE A 242 11.79 1.96 20.34
CA ILE A 242 11.03 0.72 20.03
C ILE A 242 11.64 -0.52 20.72
N ASN A 243 12.71 -0.35 21.50
CA ASN A 243 13.34 -1.43 22.28
C ASN A 243 13.03 -1.33 23.78
#